data_AF-A0A938RVK7-F1
#
_entry.id   AF-A0A938RVK7-F1
#
_cell.length_a   1.000
_cell.length_b   1.000
_cell.length_c   1.000
_cell.angle_alpha   90.00
_cell.angle_beta   90.00
_cell.angle_gamma   90.00
#
_symmetry.space_group_name_H-M   'P 1'
#
loop_
_entity.id
_entity.type
_entity.pdbx_description
1 polymer ?
#
loop_
_entity_poly.entity_id
_entity_poly.type
_entity_poly.pdbx_seq_one_letter_code
_entity_poly.pdbx_strand_id
1 'polypeptide(L)'
;MNPGRLIPSLLLATGTVGAAKNGPEVAAKITDTIKIVLVRYELAQLAQTYDRDAVLNLPIPKPGDQDRFSNWVRECLKAGGGRDVALDLWETAYRFDWASGVKVMRSVGPDKQPGPCATNQEQQGVDDLCEIVGERK
;
A
#
# COMPACT_ATOMS: atom_id res chain seq x y z
N MET A 1 -12.61 -8.76 15.74
CA MET A 1 -13.33 -8.82 14.45
C MET A 1 -12.37 -9.37 13.40
N ASN A 2 -12.74 -10.45 12.68
CA ASN A 2 -11.85 -11.12 11.72
C ASN A 2 -11.88 -10.40 10.34
N PRO A 3 -10.78 -9.80 9.87
CA PRO A 3 -10.75 -9.03 8.62
C PRO A 3 -10.92 -9.89 7.35
N GLY A 4 -10.63 -11.20 7.41
CA GLY A 4 -10.74 -12.12 6.27
C GLY A 4 -12.17 -12.37 5.75
N ARG A 5 -13.21 -11.95 6.49
CA ARG A 5 -14.63 -12.13 6.07
C ARG A 5 -15.22 -10.96 5.30
N LEU A 6 -14.59 -9.79 5.28
CA LEU A 6 -15.12 -8.60 4.59
C LEU A 6 -14.75 -8.54 3.11
N ILE A 7 -13.63 -9.18 2.74
CA ILE A 7 -13.10 -9.19 1.37
C ILE A 7 -14.07 -9.88 0.38
N PRO A 8 -14.69 -11.04 0.69
CA PRO A 8 -15.59 -11.70 -0.26
C PRO A 8 -16.90 -10.92 -0.50
N SER A 9 -17.39 -10.20 0.52
CA SER A 9 -18.64 -9.46 0.42
C SER A 9 -18.53 -8.23 -0.48
N LEU A 10 -17.38 -7.56 -0.51
CA LEU A 10 -17.12 -6.47 -1.45
C LEU A 10 -17.03 -6.94 -2.91
N LEU A 11 -16.47 -8.13 -3.14
CA LEU A 11 -16.35 -8.73 -4.47
C LEU A 11 -17.69 -9.18 -5.07
N LEU A 12 -18.70 -9.47 -4.25
CA LEU A 12 -20.04 -9.82 -4.74
C LEU A 12 -20.84 -8.58 -5.17
N ALA A 13 -20.58 -7.42 -4.57
CA ALA A 13 -21.25 -6.17 -4.91
C ALA A 13 -20.87 -5.62 -6.29
N THR A 14 -19.68 -5.97 -6.82
CA THR A 14 -19.25 -5.55 -8.16
C THR A 14 -19.92 -6.34 -9.28
N GLY A 15 -20.39 -7.56 -9.02
CA GLY A 15 -21.05 -8.42 -10.00
C GLY A 15 -22.40 -7.88 -10.50
N THR A 16 -23.09 -7.04 -9.71
CA THR A 16 -24.40 -6.47 -10.09
C THR A 16 -24.30 -5.12 -10.80
N VAL A 17 -23.15 -4.44 -10.75
CA VAL A 17 -22.93 -3.12 -11.38
C VAL A 17 -22.58 -3.23 -12.87
N GLY A 18 -22.17 -4.42 -13.34
CA GLY A 18 -21.81 -4.69 -14.73
C GLY A 18 -22.94 -4.59 -15.77
N ALA A 19 -24.20 -4.38 -15.35
CA ALA A 19 -25.36 -4.34 -16.25
C ALA A 19 -25.77 -2.93 -16.74
N ALA A 20 -25.10 -1.86 -16.31
CA ALA A 20 -25.43 -0.49 -16.73
C ALA A 20 -24.61 -0.05 -17.97
N LYS A 21 -25.15 0.85 -18.81
CA LYS A 21 -24.49 1.35 -20.05
C LYS A 21 -23.11 2.03 -19.85
N ASN A 22 -22.77 2.45 -18.62
CA ASN A 22 -21.45 2.96 -18.20
C ASN A 22 -20.71 1.96 -17.28
N GLY A 23 -21.19 0.71 -17.21
CA GLY A 23 -20.78 -0.33 -16.27
C GLY A 23 -19.28 -0.63 -16.24
N PRO A 24 -18.55 -0.66 -17.37
CA PRO A 24 -17.11 -0.91 -17.36
C PRO A 24 -16.31 0.18 -16.66
N GLU A 25 -16.66 1.46 -16.88
CA GLU A 25 -15.94 2.60 -16.30
C GLU A 25 -16.24 2.73 -14.80
N VAL A 26 -17.50 2.50 -14.41
CA VAL A 26 -17.89 2.48 -13.00
C VAL A 26 -17.27 1.28 -12.27
N ALA A 27 -17.24 0.10 -12.89
CA ALA A 27 -16.58 -1.08 -12.34
C ALA A 27 -15.07 -0.85 -12.16
N ALA A 28 -14.39 -0.25 -13.13
CA ALA A 28 -12.98 0.11 -13.03
C ALA A 28 -12.71 1.05 -11.84
N LYS A 29 -13.51 2.12 -11.70
CA LYS A 29 -13.38 3.06 -10.55
C LYS A 29 -13.60 2.38 -9.20
N ILE A 30 -14.56 1.46 -9.10
CA ILE A 30 -14.80 0.70 -7.85
C ILE A 30 -13.62 -0.23 -7.56
N THR A 31 -13.14 -0.96 -8.57
CA THR A 31 -11.97 -1.82 -8.43
C THR A 31 -10.74 -1.04 -7.96
N ASP A 32 -10.45 0.11 -8.56
CA ASP A 32 -9.32 0.94 -8.15
C ASP A 32 -9.51 1.52 -6.74
N THR A 33 -10.73 1.90 -6.36
CA THR A 33 -11.03 2.34 -4.99
C THR A 33 -10.72 1.23 -3.98
N ILE A 34 -11.14 -0.01 -4.26
CA ILE A 34 -10.86 -1.16 -3.40
C ILE A 34 -9.34 -1.41 -3.32
N LYS A 35 -8.65 -1.35 -4.45
CA LYS A 35 -7.20 -1.51 -4.49
C LYS A 35 -6.49 -0.44 -3.66
N ILE A 36 -6.90 0.81 -3.77
CA ILE A 36 -6.36 1.93 -2.97
C ILE A 36 -6.52 1.64 -1.48
N VAL A 37 -7.72 1.24 -1.03
CA VAL A 37 -7.98 0.95 0.38
C VAL A 37 -7.10 -0.21 0.87
N LEU A 38 -6.99 -1.28 0.09
CA LEU A 38 -6.17 -2.44 0.45
C LEU A 38 -4.67 -2.10 0.49
N VAL A 39 -4.17 -1.33 -0.48
CA VAL A 39 -2.76 -0.92 -0.51
C VAL A 39 -2.44 0.04 0.65
N ARG A 40 -3.33 0.98 0.98
CA ARG A 40 -3.17 1.82 2.18
C ARG A 40 -3.11 0.98 3.46
N TYR A 41 -3.96 -0.05 3.56
CA TYR A 41 -3.93 -0.96 4.70
C TYR A 41 -2.63 -1.77 4.77
N GLU A 42 -2.14 -2.31 3.63
CA GLU A 42 -0.84 -3.00 3.56
C GLU A 42 0.32 -2.05 3.98
N LEU A 43 0.34 -0.81 3.48
CA LEU A 43 1.34 0.20 3.85
C LEU A 43 1.31 0.54 5.35
N ALA A 44 0.13 0.72 5.93
CA ALA A 44 -0.01 1.00 7.36
C ALA A 44 0.47 -0.17 8.24
N GLN A 45 0.22 -1.42 7.83
CA GLN A 45 0.74 -2.60 8.52
C GLN A 45 2.27 -2.69 8.44
N LEU A 46 2.84 -2.40 7.26
CA LEU A 46 4.28 -2.35 7.07
C LEU A 46 4.90 -1.26 7.96
N ALA A 47 4.33 -0.05 7.98
CA ALA A 47 4.77 1.04 8.86
C ALA A 47 4.78 0.62 10.35
N GLN A 48 3.69 0.05 10.85
CA GLN A 48 3.61 -0.42 12.23
C GLN A 48 4.63 -1.53 12.53
N THR A 49 4.86 -2.43 11.57
CA THR A 49 5.84 -3.51 11.71
C THR A 49 7.25 -2.94 11.76
N TYR A 50 7.55 -1.97 10.91
CA TYR A 50 8.83 -1.26 10.90
C TYR A 50 9.09 -0.59 12.24
N ASP A 51 8.14 0.15 12.78
CA ASP A 51 8.29 0.84 14.07
C ASP A 51 8.50 -0.14 15.21
N ARG A 52 7.72 -1.22 15.26
CA ARG A 52 7.89 -2.30 16.25
C ARG A 52 9.28 -2.92 16.16
N ASP A 53 9.70 -3.30 14.96
CA ASP A 53 10.97 -3.96 14.72
C ASP A 53 12.15 -3.01 15.02
N ALA A 54 11.99 -1.71 14.76
CA ALA A 54 12.95 -0.67 15.14
C ALA A 54 13.09 -0.52 16.66
N VAL A 55 11.98 -0.54 17.41
CA VAL A 55 11.98 -0.50 18.89
C VAL A 55 12.64 -1.75 19.48
N LEU A 56 12.41 -2.91 18.87
CA LEU A 56 13.02 -4.18 19.26
C LEU A 56 14.46 -4.35 18.75
N ASN A 57 15.00 -3.35 18.05
CA ASN A 57 16.34 -3.38 17.45
C ASN A 57 16.57 -4.57 16.51
N LEU A 58 15.52 -5.00 15.82
CA LEU A 58 15.55 -6.07 14.83
C LEU A 58 16.10 -5.56 13.48
N PRO A 59 16.56 -6.46 12.59
CA PRO A 59 17.06 -6.07 11.27
C PRO A 59 15.97 -5.48 10.36
N ILE A 60 15.87 -4.16 10.32
CA ILE A 60 14.95 -3.43 9.41
C ILE A 60 15.65 -2.97 8.11
N PRO A 61 14.92 -2.82 7.00
CA PRO A 61 15.46 -2.23 5.77
C PRO A 61 15.81 -0.74 5.97
N LYS A 62 16.70 -0.22 5.11
CA LYS A 62 17.05 1.20 5.06
C LYS A 62 16.43 1.83 3.81
N PRO A 63 16.06 3.13 3.85
CA PRO A 63 15.60 3.82 2.64
C PRO A 63 16.65 3.73 1.52
N GLY A 64 16.20 3.46 0.30
CA GLY A 64 17.04 3.27 -0.89
C GLY A 64 17.60 1.85 -1.10
N ASP A 65 17.46 0.95 -0.12
CA ASP A 65 17.85 -0.48 -0.27
C ASP A 65 16.65 -1.31 -0.74
N GLN A 66 16.35 -1.22 -2.04
CA GLN A 66 15.12 -1.79 -2.63
C GLN A 66 15.06 -3.32 -2.54
N ASP A 67 16.17 -4.02 -2.70
CA ASP A 67 16.19 -5.49 -2.66
C ASP A 67 15.88 -6.01 -1.25
N ARG A 68 16.53 -5.42 -0.24
CA ARG A 68 16.27 -5.76 1.15
C ARG A 68 14.85 -5.38 1.57
N PHE A 69 14.37 -4.21 1.13
CA PHE A 69 13.01 -3.78 1.40
C PHE A 69 11.99 -4.74 0.77
N SER A 70 12.19 -5.15 -0.48
CA SER A 70 11.28 -6.07 -1.18
C SER A 70 11.17 -7.43 -0.48
N ASN A 71 12.29 -7.97 0.01
CA ASN A 71 12.27 -9.22 0.77
C ASN A 71 11.55 -9.05 2.11
N TRP A 72 11.83 -7.96 2.82
CA TRP A 72 11.18 -7.65 4.10
C TRP A 72 9.65 -7.46 3.95
N VAL A 73 9.19 -6.82 2.88
CA VAL A 73 7.75 -6.69 2.58
C VAL A 73 7.09 -8.06 2.41
N ARG A 74 7.70 -8.98 1.67
CA ARG A 74 7.16 -10.34 1.49
C ARG A 74 7.04 -11.07 2.82
N GLU A 75 8.08 -11.01 3.65
CA GLU A 75 8.08 -11.64 4.96
C GLU A 75 6.98 -11.06 5.87
N CYS A 76 6.83 -9.74 5.90
CA CYS A 76 5.81 -9.07 6.70
C CYS A 76 4.38 -9.40 6.24
N LEU A 77 4.11 -9.30 4.93
CA LEU A 77 2.79 -9.62 4.39
C LEU A 77 2.45 -11.09 4.58
N LYS A 78 3.39 -12.01 4.34
CA LYS A 78 3.21 -13.44 4.58
C LYS A 78 2.94 -13.74 6.06
N ALA A 79 3.68 -13.13 6.98
CA ALA A 79 3.47 -13.28 8.42
C ALA A 79 2.11 -12.73 8.88
N GLY A 80 1.62 -11.66 8.24
CA GLY A 80 0.29 -11.09 8.47
C GLY A 80 -0.87 -11.87 7.84
N GLY A 81 -0.61 -13.01 7.17
CA GLY A 81 -1.63 -13.78 6.44
C GLY A 81 -2.06 -13.13 5.11
N GLY A 82 -1.28 -12.17 4.61
CA GLY A 82 -1.45 -11.51 3.32
C GLY A 82 -0.75 -12.24 2.18
N ARG A 83 -0.43 -11.49 1.12
CA ARG A 83 0.16 -12.03 -0.12
C ARG A 83 1.68 -12.19 0.02
N ASP A 84 2.23 -13.25 -0.57
CA ASP A 84 3.70 -13.49 -0.64
C ASP A 84 4.33 -12.78 -1.85
N VAL A 85 4.11 -11.47 -1.97
CA VAL A 85 4.63 -10.64 -3.07
C VAL A 85 5.06 -9.26 -2.56
N ALA A 86 6.12 -8.70 -3.14
CA ALA A 86 6.60 -7.34 -2.84
C ALA A 86 5.94 -6.26 -3.72
N LEU A 87 4.82 -6.60 -4.36
CA LEU A 87 4.14 -5.78 -5.34
C LEU A 87 2.80 -5.32 -4.80
N ASP A 88 2.41 -4.10 -5.12
CA ASP A 88 1.06 -3.59 -4.89
C ASP A 88 0.02 -4.28 -5.80
N LEU A 89 -1.22 -3.80 -5.75
CA LEU A 89 -2.34 -4.36 -6.54
C LEU A 89 -2.38 -3.89 -8.00
N TRP A 90 -1.38 -3.12 -8.44
CA TRP A 90 -1.11 -2.74 -9.83
C TRP A 90 0.20 -3.36 -10.35
N GLU A 91 0.70 -4.37 -9.63
CA GLU A 91 1.90 -5.14 -9.96
C GLU A 91 3.18 -4.30 -9.96
N THR A 92 3.18 -3.20 -9.20
CA THR A 92 4.33 -2.32 -9.05
C THR A 92 5.00 -2.53 -7.70
N ALA A 93 6.33 -2.50 -7.66
CA ALA A 93 7.06 -2.71 -6.42
C ALA A 93 6.77 -1.58 -5.42
N TYR A 94 6.50 -1.95 -4.17
CA TYR A 94 6.53 -1.01 -3.06
C TYR A 94 7.92 -0.36 -2.98
N ARG A 95 7.98 0.90 -2.57
CA ARG A 95 9.24 1.63 -2.42
C ARG A 95 9.43 2.13 -1.00
N PHE A 96 10.69 2.19 -0.58
CA PHE A 96 11.09 2.77 0.69
C PHE A 96 12.19 3.80 0.47
N ASP A 97 11.81 5.07 0.53
CA ASP A 97 12.64 6.19 0.11
C ASP A 97 12.64 7.30 1.19
N TRP A 98 13.48 8.31 0.99
CA TRP A 98 13.37 9.59 1.70
C TRP A 98 12.53 10.56 0.89
N ALA A 99 11.52 11.18 1.51
CA ALA A 99 10.77 12.28 0.93
C ALA A 99 10.72 13.44 1.93
N SER A 100 11.12 14.64 1.50
CA SER A 100 11.07 15.85 2.34
C SER A 100 11.68 15.70 3.75
N GLY A 101 12.75 14.93 3.89
CA GLY A 101 13.44 14.71 5.17
C GLY A 101 12.79 13.66 6.08
N VAL A 102 11.75 12.97 5.64
CA VAL A 102 11.14 11.84 6.34
C VAL A 102 11.29 10.54 5.54
N LYS A 103 11.30 9.41 6.24
CA LYS A 103 11.29 8.07 5.66
C LYS A 103 9.87 7.73 5.26
N VAL A 104 9.67 7.28 4.02
CA VAL A 104 8.35 7.00 3.48
C VAL A 104 8.32 5.66 2.79
N MET A 105 7.33 4.85 3.15
CA MET A 105 6.94 3.66 2.40
C MET A 105 5.82 4.05 1.44
N ARG A 106 5.90 3.65 0.16
CA ARG A 106 4.88 4.04 -0.83
C ARG A 106 4.58 2.98 -1.87
N SER A 107 3.38 3.10 -2.44
CA SER A 107 2.99 2.53 -3.74
C SER A 107 2.75 3.70 -4.70
N VAL A 108 3.17 3.52 -5.95
CA VAL A 108 2.93 4.49 -7.05
C VAL A 108 1.57 4.30 -7.70
N GLY A 109 0.69 3.48 -7.12
CA GLY A 109 -0.70 3.42 -7.54
C GLY A 109 -0.93 2.98 -9.00
N PRO A 110 -2.08 3.35 -9.59
CA PRO A 110 -2.48 2.95 -10.93
C PRO A 110 -1.71 3.65 -12.06
N ASP A 111 -1.22 4.86 -11.84
CA ASP A 111 -0.52 5.65 -12.85
C ASP A 111 0.93 5.18 -13.07
N LYS A 112 1.46 4.42 -12.10
CA LYS A 112 2.83 3.88 -12.05
C LYS A 112 3.90 4.97 -12.11
N GLN A 113 3.53 6.21 -11.82
CA GLN A 113 4.44 7.34 -11.89
C GLN A 113 4.71 7.84 -10.47
N PRO A 114 5.98 7.95 -10.04
CA PRO A 114 6.28 8.41 -8.71
C PRO A 114 5.88 9.89 -8.54
N GLY A 115 4.81 10.12 -7.80
CA GLY A 115 4.35 11.43 -7.36
C GLY A 115 5.04 11.92 -6.07
N PRO A 116 4.69 13.14 -5.63
CA PRO A 116 5.12 13.65 -4.34
C PRO A 116 4.36 12.95 -3.21
N CYS A 117 5.07 12.37 -2.24
CA CYS A 117 4.45 11.98 -0.98
C CYS A 117 4.23 13.22 -0.12
N ALA A 118 3.00 13.76 -0.10
CA ALA A 118 2.63 14.86 0.77
C ALA A 118 2.66 14.40 2.24
N THR A 119 3.46 15.08 3.07
CA THR A 119 3.59 14.79 4.50
C THR A 119 2.43 15.35 5.33
N ASN A 120 1.55 16.13 4.72
CA ASN A 120 0.37 16.75 5.33
C ASN A 120 -0.86 16.42 4.49
N GLN A 121 -2.02 16.38 5.14
CA GLN A 121 -3.34 15.91 4.71
C GLN A 121 -3.97 16.54 3.44
N GLU A 122 -3.20 17.00 2.46
CA GLU A 122 -3.72 17.36 1.13
C GLU A 122 -3.81 16.10 0.24
N GLN A 123 -4.61 15.12 0.70
CA GLN A 123 -5.02 13.99 -0.13
C GLN A 123 -6.25 14.37 -0.94
N GLN A 124 -6.09 15.29 -1.89
CA GLN A 124 -7.02 15.44 -3.00
C GLN A 124 -6.20 15.48 -4.30
N GLY A 125 -6.02 14.31 -4.91
CA GLY A 125 -5.50 14.20 -6.28
C GLY A 125 -4.06 13.72 -6.44
N VAL A 126 -3.46 13.06 -5.44
CA VAL A 126 -2.16 12.40 -5.61
C VAL A 126 -2.37 10.89 -5.68
N ASP A 127 -1.96 10.30 -6.81
CA ASP A 127 -2.11 8.86 -7.10
C ASP A 127 -1.14 7.98 -6.29
N ASP A 128 -0.03 8.54 -5.80
CA ASP A 128 0.89 7.90 -4.86
C ASP A 128 0.22 7.69 -3.49
N LEU A 129 0.32 6.46 -2.99
CA LEU A 129 -0.13 6.08 -1.65
C LEU A 129 1.09 5.96 -0.75
N CYS A 130 1.16 6.80 0.28
CA CYS A 130 2.35 6.94 1.12
C CYS A 130 2.04 6.80 2.62
N GLU A 131 2.96 6.18 3.36
CA GLU A 131 2.97 6.12 4.82
C GLU A 131 4.32 6.56 5.38
N ILE A 132 4.29 7.45 6.38
CA ILE A 132 5.48 8.02 7.02
C ILE A 132 5.92 7.10 8.16
N VAL A 133 7.20 6.73 8.17
CA VAL A 133 7.77 5.79 9.16
C VAL A 133 8.92 6.39 9.97
N GLY A 134 9.02 7.72 9.98
CA GLY A 134 9.92 8.45 10.87
C GLY A 134 10.75 9.53 10.18
N GLU A 135 11.44 10.33 10.99
CA GLU A 135 12.21 11.50 10.53
C GLU A 135 13.70 11.19 10.31
N ARG A 136 14.39 12.06 9.58
CA ARG A 136 15.85 12.04 9.44
C ARG A 136 16.48 12.55 10.73
N LYS A 137 16.98 11.62 11.56
CA LYS A 137 17.89 11.94 12.68
C LYS A 137 19.30 12.18 12.17
#